data_AF-A0A1N6CRC5-F1
#
_entry.id   AF-A0A1N6CRC5-F1
#
_cell.length_a   1.000
_cell.length_b   1.000
_cell.length_c   1.000
_cell.angle_alpha   90.00
_cell.angle_beta   90.00
_cell.angle_gamma   90.00
#
_symmetry.space_group_name_H-M   'P 1'
#
loop_
_entity.id
_entity.type
_entity.pdbx_description
1 polymer ?
#
loop_
_entity_poly.entity_id
_entity_poly.type
_entity_poly.pdbx_seq_one_letter_code
_entity_poly.pdbx_strand_id
1 'polypeptide(L)'
;MKDAIKHPRLYAAPLCLLLAAGSASAQEITRYGPNPTLPEPSRGLLPDMSVPEPAEWGDTLPSVPEGYTITAIATDLQIPRQSLILPNGDILVAEGSGGSAPQLKPKDFIAGLIKSQGTTSVQSGNRLTLLRDADGDGRYEEQTTFADDLNAPYGLALVDNAHHPQN
;
A
#
# COMPACT_ATOMS: atom_id res chain seq x y z
N MET A 1 -11.37 35.41 69.23
CA MET A 1 -12.84 35.55 69.12
C MET A 1 -13.21 35.23 67.67
N LYS A 2 -13.81 34.05 67.48
CA LYS A 2 -14.51 33.54 66.29
C LYS A 2 -13.69 33.16 65.05
N ASP A 3 -13.72 31.85 64.81
CA ASP A 3 -13.37 31.10 63.61
C ASP A 3 -14.15 31.57 62.37
N ALA A 4 -13.54 31.44 61.20
CA ALA A 4 -14.26 31.21 59.94
C ALA A 4 -13.33 30.60 58.89
N ILE A 5 -13.18 29.28 58.97
CA ILE A 5 -12.74 28.41 57.88
C ILE A 5 -13.74 28.58 56.71
N LYS A 6 -13.26 28.95 55.52
CA LYS A 6 -14.01 28.80 54.26
C LYS A 6 -13.22 27.87 53.33
N HIS A 7 -13.74 26.65 53.20
CA HIS A 7 -13.29 25.61 52.26
C HIS A 7 -13.68 25.95 50.79
N PRO A 8 -13.06 25.25 49.81
CA PRO A 8 -12.77 25.75 48.47
C PRO A 8 -13.93 25.55 47.49
N ARG A 9 -14.01 26.41 46.47
CA ARG A 9 -14.86 26.17 45.29
C ARG A 9 -14.04 25.51 44.20
N LEU A 10 -13.99 24.18 44.24
CA LEU A 10 -13.64 23.33 43.11
C LEU A 10 -14.66 23.56 41.99
N TYR A 11 -14.25 24.19 40.89
CA TYR A 11 -15.01 24.13 39.64
C TYR A 11 -14.54 22.88 38.88
N ALA A 12 -15.15 21.75 39.23
CA ALA A 12 -15.17 20.57 38.37
C ALA A 12 -16.28 20.76 37.34
N ALA A 13 -15.93 20.87 36.07
CA ALA A 13 -16.87 20.69 34.97
C ALA A 13 -16.48 19.40 34.23
N PRO A 14 -17.23 18.29 34.40
CA PRO A 14 -17.03 17.09 33.60
C PRO A 14 -17.78 17.28 32.28
N LEU A 15 -17.06 17.35 31.15
CA LEU A 15 -17.68 17.22 29.84
C LEU A 15 -17.60 15.75 29.43
N CYS A 16 -18.61 14.97 29.85
CA CYS A 16 -18.77 13.56 29.50
C CYS A 16 -19.92 13.37 28.49
N LEU A 17 -19.59 12.60 27.45
CA LEU A 17 -20.41 11.78 26.54
C LEU A 17 -21.36 12.43 25.52
N LEU A 18 -21.05 12.17 24.23
CA LEU A 18 -21.85 11.26 23.40
C LEU A 18 -21.06 10.85 22.14
N LEU A 19 -20.21 9.82 22.25
CA LEU A 19 -19.79 9.04 21.08
C LEU A 19 -20.81 7.91 20.91
N ALA A 20 -21.80 8.12 20.04
CA ALA A 20 -22.63 7.02 19.58
C ALA A 20 -21.77 6.15 18.65
N ALA A 21 -21.26 5.04 19.18
CA ALA A 21 -20.66 3.98 18.39
C ALA A 21 -21.76 3.34 17.54
N GLY A 22 -21.96 3.88 16.34
CA GLY A 22 -22.69 3.21 15.28
C GLY A 22 -21.79 2.13 14.69
N SER A 23 -21.92 0.89 15.17
CA SER A 23 -21.32 -0.27 14.52
C SER A 23 -21.90 -0.40 13.11
N ALA A 24 -21.19 0.12 12.11
CA ALA A 24 -21.51 -0.12 10.72
C ALA A 24 -21.23 -1.60 10.42
N SER A 25 -22.27 -2.43 10.49
CA SER A 25 -22.20 -3.79 9.96
C SER A 25 -22.10 -3.69 8.45
N ALA A 26 -20.93 -4.06 7.90
CA ALA A 26 -20.74 -4.16 6.46
C ALA A 26 -21.59 -5.33 5.95
N GLN A 27 -22.69 -5.03 5.26
CA GLN A 27 -23.46 -6.04 4.53
C GLN A 27 -22.56 -6.67 3.45
N GLU A 28 -22.51 -7.99 3.37
CA GLU A 28 -21.92 -8.73 2.24
C GLU A 28 -22.78 -8.49 1.00
N ILE A 29 -22.48 -7.42 0.28
CA ILE A 29 -23.05 -7.15 -1.05
C ILE A 29 -22.15 -7.83 -2.07
N THR A 30 -22.72 -8.60 -3.00
CA THR A 30 -21.97 -9.16 -4.15
C THR A 30 -21.44 -8.01 -5.01
N ARG A 31 -20.16 -7.66 -4.81
CA ARG A 31 -19.48 -6.51 -5.44
C ARG A 31 -18.77 -6.83 -6.77
N TYR A 32 -18.92 -8.05 -7.28
CA TYR A 32 -18.23 -8.54 -8.48
C TYR A 32 -19.21 -9.24 -9.44
N GLY A 33 -18.90 -9.25 -10.74
CA GLY A 33 -19.73 -9.85 -11.80
C GLY A 33 -20.17 -8.84 -12.88
N PRO A 34 -20.93 -9.28 -13.91
CA PRO A 34 -21.31 -8.44 -15.04
C PRO A 34 -22.35 -7.36 -14.69
N ASN A 35 -23.08 -7.51 -13.59
CA ASN A 35 -24.03 -6.52 -13.11
C ASN A 35 -24.10 -6.53 -11.57
N PRO A 36 -23.10 -5.97 -10.87
CA PRO A 36 -23.08 -5.94 -9.42
C PRO A 36 -24.11 -4.92 -8.91
N THR A 37 -24.84 -5.27 -7.84
CA THR A 37 -25.73 -4.33 -7.16
C THR A 37 -24.90 -3.34 -6.37
N LEU A 38 -24.89 -2.07 -6.80
CA LEU A 38 -24.18 -1.01 -6.11
C LEU A 38 -25.03 -0.46 -4.95
N PRO A 39 -24.42 -0.08 -3.81
CA PRO A 39 -25.14 0.62 -2.76
C PRO A 39 -25.61 1.99 -3.26
N GLU A 40 -26.76 2.43 -2.76
CA GLU A 40 -27.28 3.77 -3.05
C GLU A 40 -26.31 4.86 -2.58
N PRO A 41 -26.06 5.93 -3.36
CA PRO A 41 -25.17 7.01 -2.95
C PRO A 41 -25.65 7.69 -1.66
N SER A 42 -24.83 7.67 -0.61
CA SER A 42 -25.08 8.41 0.63
C SER A 42 -24.29 9.72 0.66
N ARG A 43 -24.94 10.83 1.03
CA ARG A 43 -24.29 12.13 1.26
C ARG A 43 -24.52 12.57 2.71
N GLY A 44 -23.46 12.53 3.51
CA GLY A 44 -23.40 13.18 4.83
C GLY A 44 -22.89 14.63 4.73
N LEU A 45 -23.00 15.37 5.83
CA LEU A 45 -22.41 16.72 5.96
C LEU A 45 -20.87 16.70 5.97
N LEU A 46 -20.28 15.55 6.32
CA LEU A 46 -18.85 15.30 6.31
C LEU A 46 -18.58 14.02 5.49
N PRO A 47 -17.42 13.94 4.82
CA PRO A 47 -17.02 12.73 4.12
C PRO A 47 -16.77 11.58 5.11
N ASP A 48 -17.29 10.40 4.78
CA ASP A 48 -16.92 9.17 5.47
C ASP A 48 -15.54 8.73 4.95
N MET A 49 -14.53 8.78 5.84
CA MET A 49 -13.15 8.47 5.52
C MET A 49 -12.72 7.27 6.37
N SER A 50 -12.70 6.09 5.75
CA SER A 50 -12.06 4.90 6.32
C SER A 50 -10.76 4.65 5.57
N VAL A 51 -9.63 4.84 6.25
CA VAL A 51 -8.32 4.46 5.74
C VAL A 51 -7.97 3.12 6.38
N PRO A 52 -7.88 2.03 5.61
CA PRO A 52 -7.50 0.74 6.16
C PRO A 52 -6.07 0.78 6.69
N GLU A 53 -5.84 0.17 7.85
CA GLU A 53 -4.51 0.03 8.43
C GLU A 53 -3.71 -1.01 7.61
N PRO A 54 -2.50 -0.68 7.14
CA PRO A 54 -1.64 -1.65 6.48
C PRO A 54 -1.33 -2.83 7.43
N ALA A 55 -1.49 -4.05 6.95
CA ALA A 55 -1.15 -5.27 7.69
C ALA A 55 -0.19 -6.13 6.87
N GLU A 56 0.76 -6.78 7.56
CA GLU A 56 1.62 -7.80 6.96
C GLU A 56 0.85 -9.10 6.74
N TRP A 57 1.32 -9.89 5.77
CA TRP A 57 0.68 -11.16 5.42
C TRP A 57 1.02 -12.28 6.41
N GLY A 58 2.19 -12.24 7.05
CA GLY A 58 2.70 -13.35 7.86
C GLY A 58 2.72 -14.65 7.06
N ASP A 59 2.17 -15.73 7.63
CA ASP A 59 2.00 -17.02 6.95
C ASP A 59 0.69 -17.12 6.14
N THR A 60 -0.08 -16.04 6.04
CA THR A 60 -1.36 -16.03 5.31
C THR A 60 -1.10 -16.03 3.82
N LEU A 61 -1.85 -16.84 3.08
CA LEU A 61 -1.81 -16.89 1.61
C LEU A 61 -3.21 -16.62 1.03
N PRO A 62 -3.31 -16.04 -0.17
CA PRO A 62 -4.58 -15.93 -0.88
C PRO A 62 -5.17 -17.31 -1.14
N SER A 63 -6.50 -17.41 -1.11
CA SER A 63 -7.17 -18.59 -1.64
C SER A 63 -7.05 -18.62 -3.16
N VAL A 64 -6.77 -19.80 -3.71
CA VAL A 64 -6.68 -20.04 -5.15
C VAL A 64 -7.70 -21.11 -5.58
N PRO A 65 -8.17 -21.09 -6.84
CA PRO A 65 -9.03 -22.13 -7.37
C PRO A 65 -8.37 -23.53 -7.34
N GLU A 66 -9.20 -24.58 -7.44
CA GLU A 66 -8.71 -25.95 -7.54
C GLU A 66 -7.77 -26.12 -8.75
N GLY A 67 -6.66 -26.84 -8.55
CA GLY A 67 -5.62 -27.05 -9.57
C GLY A 67 -4.56 -25.94 -9.65
N TYR A 68 -4.68 -24.87 -8.86
CA TYR A 68 -3.67 -23.81 -8.78
C TYR A 68 -2.92 -23.87 -7.44
N THR A 69 -1.70 -23.33 -7.43
CA THR A 69 -0.89 -23.14 -6.23
C THR A 69 -0.32 -21.73 -6.27
N ILE A 70 -0.24 -21.08 -5.10
CA ILE A 70 0.42 -19.80 -4.94
C ILE A 70 1.64 -19.98 -4.03
N THR A 71 2.73 -19.32 -4.38
CA THR A 71 3.97 -19.34 -3.59
C THR A 71 4.61 -17.97 -3.71
N ALA A 72 5.15 -17.47 -2.60
CA ALA A 72 5.96 -16.26 -2.63
C ALA A 72 7.29 -16.54 -3.33
N ILE A 73 7.61 -15.78 -4.37
CA ILE A 73 8.87 -15.90 -5.11
C ILE A 73 9.93 -14.88 -4.68
N ALA A 74 9.50 -13.81 -3.98
CA ALA A 74 10.37 -12.80 -3.39
C ALA A 74 9.63 -12.09 -2.25
N THR A 75 10.36 -11.67 -1.22
CA THR A 75 9.87 -10.86 -0.10
C THR A 75 10.74 -9.61 0.07
N ASP A 76 10.34 -8.71 0.98
CA ASP A 76 11.15 -7.56 1.39
C ASP A 76 11.52 -6.57 0.27
N LEU A 77 10.71 -6.56 -0.79
CA LEU A 77 10.83 -5.60 -1.89
C LEU A 77 10.38 -4.20 -1.41
N GLN A 78 11.19 -3.20 -1.74
CA GLN A 78 11.01 -1.79 -1.43
C GLN A 78 10.08 -1.11 -2.45
N ILE A 79 8.78 -1.33 -2.24
CA ILE A 79 7.71 -0.78 -3.08
C ILE A 79 7.78 -1.35 -4.51
N PRO A 80 7.55 -2.67 -4.68
CA PRO A 80 7.54 -3.30 -5.98
C PRO A 80 6.37 -2.76 -6.82
N ARG A 81 6.62 -2.55 -8.11
CA ARG A 81 5.63 -2.07 -9.08
C ARG A 81 5.47 -3.05 -10.24
N GLN A 82 6.04 -2.71 -11.39
CA GLN A 82 6.01 -3.54 -12.58
C GLN A 82 7.11 -4.59 -12.49
N SER A 83 6.77 -5.84 -12.84
CA SER A 83 7.73 -6.89 -13.14
C SER A 83 7.80 -7.17 -14.64
N LEU A 84 8.94 -7.67 -15.11
CA LEU A 84 9.19 -8.07 -16.49
C LEU A 84 9.92 -9.42 -16.49
N ILE A 85 9.32 -10.42 -17.13
CA ILE A 85 9.95 -11.72 -17.34
C ILE A 85 10.90 -11.62 -18.53
N LEU A 86 12.13 -12.09 -18.35
CA LEU A 86 13.18 -12.12 -19.36
C LEU A 86 13.16 -13.44 -20.14
N PRO A 87 13.78 -13.51 -21.34
CA PRO A 87 13.75 -14.72 -22.18
C PRO A 87 14.44 -15.93 -21.54
N ASN A 88 15.31 -15.70 -20.56
CA ASN A 88 16.01 -16.75 -19.80
C ASN A 88 15.23 -17.21 -18.55
N GLY A 89 14.02 -16.70 -18.29
CA GLY A 89 13.21 -17.08 -17.12
C GLY A 89 13.36 -16.15 -15.93
N ASP A 90 14.46 -15.38 -15.84
CA ASP A 90 14.66 -14.38 -14.80
C ASP A 90 13.56 -13.29 -14.81
N ILE A 91 13.33 -12.64 -13.67
CA ILE A 91 12.39 -11.52 -13.53
C ILE A 91 13.12 -10.25 -13.11
N LEU A 92 12.88 -9.15 -13.83
CA LEU A 92 13.20 -7.81 -13.34
C LEU A 92 11.99 -7.21 -12.63
N VAL A 93 12.21 -6.67 -11.43
CA VAL A 93 11.20 -5.96 -10.63
C VAL A 93 11.61 -4.51 -10.47
N ALA A 94 10.76 -3.58 -10.90
CA ALA A 94 10.94 -2.16 -10.64
C ALA A 94 10.47 -1.80 -9.23
N GLU A 95 11.35 -1.17 -8.46
CA GLU A 95 11.09 -0.79 -7.07
C GLU A 95 11.20 0.72 -6.90
N GLY A 96 10.15 1.34 -6.34
CA GLY A 96 10.22 2.72 -5.89
C GLY A 96 8.87 3.42 -5.70
N SER A 97 8.91 4.61 -5.12
CA SER A 97 7.80 5.54 -4.95
C SER A 97 8.14 6.90 -5.55
N GLY A 98 7.17 7.53 -6.22
CA GLY A 98 7.32 8.92 -6.67
C GLY A 98 7.01 9.87 -5.52
N GLY A 99 7.59 11.07 -5.50
CA GLY A 99 7.37 11.95 -4.37
C GLY A 99 7.97 13.35 -4.42
N SER A 100 8.66 13.74 -5.48
CA SER A 100 9.47 14.98 -5.48
C SER A 100 8.67 16.29 -5.65
N ALA A 101 7.34 16.28 -5.52
CA ALA A 101 6.53 17.49 -5.65
C ALA A 101 6.63 18.36 -4.37
N PRO A 102 7.06 19.64 -4.47
CA PRO A 102 7.14 20.52 -3.30
C PRO A 102 5.74 20.75 -2.69
N GLN A 103 5.63 20.64 -1.37
CA GLN A 103 4.41 20.99 -0.63
C GLN A 103 4.37 22.51 -0.45
N LEU A 104 3.63 23.20 -1.32
CA LEU A 104 3.62 24.68 -1.35
C LEU A 104 2.35 25.30 -0.75
N LYS A 105 1.33 24.49 -0.40
CA LYS A 105 0.02 25.00 0.07
C LYS A 105 -0.43 24.34 1.37
N PRO A 106 -1.18 25.03 2.25
CA PRO A 106 -1.73 24.44 3.48
C PRO A 106 -2.59 23.18 3.26
N LYS A 107 -3.29 23.10 2.12
CA LYS A 107 -4.02 21.88 1.74
C LYS A 107 -3.10 20.67 1.54
N ASP A 108 -1.84 20.89 1.18
CA ASP A 108 -0.87 19.83 0.93
C ASP A 108 -0.38 19.20 2.25
N PHE A 109 -0.43 19.96 3.35
CA PHE A 109 -0.13 19.44 4.70
C PHE A 109 -1.23 18.50 5.20
N ILE A 110 -2.50 18.92 5.13
CA ILE A 110 -3.65 18.07 5.53
C ILE A 110 -3.74 16.84 4.60
N ALA A 111 -3.56 17.05 3.29
CA ALA A 111 -3.48 15.94 2.34
C ALA A 111 -2.29 15.01 2.63
N GLY A 112 -1.16 15.54 3.11
CA GLY A 112 0.00 14.75 3.53
C GLY A 112 -0.31 13.82 4.69
N LEU A 113 -0.97 14.34 5.74
CA LEU A 113 -1.34 13.56 6.93
C LEU A 113 -2.33 12.43 6.60
N ILE A 114 -3.35 12.71 5.78
CA ILE A 114 -4.33 11.69 5.36
C ILE A 114 -3.66 10.66 4.44
N LYS A 115 -2.78 11.09 3.52
CA LYS A 115 -2.06 10.16 2.63
C LYS A 115 -1.10 9.25 3.40
N SER A 116 -0.37 9.78 4.39
CA SER A 116 0.57 8.97 5.17
C SER A 116 -0.08 7.83 5.94
N GLN A 117 -1.39 7.90 6.20
CA GLN A 117 -2.14 6.82 6.84
C GLN A 117 -2.42 5.65 5.89
N GLY A 118 -2.46 5.89 4.57
CA GLY A 118 -2.77 4.87 3.56
C GLY A 118 -1.59 4.49 2.66
N THR A 119 -0.45 5.17 2.77
CA THR A 119 0.77 4.86 2.02
C THR A 119 1.75 4.07 2.87
N THR A 120 2.52 3.18 2.24
CA THR A 120 3.58 2.42 2.93
C THR A 120 4.64 3.33 3.55
N SER A 121 5.16 2.94 4.72
CA SER A 121 6.28 3.58 5.42
C SER A 121 7.65 3.10 4.91
N VAL A 122 7.67 2.07 4.05
CA VAL A 122 8.90 1.50 3.49
C VAL A 122 9.63 2.54 2.64
N GLN A 123 10.94 2.64 2.81
CA GLN A 123 11.77 3.54 2.01
C GLN A 123 11.72 3.12 0.52
N SER A 124 11.66 4.10 -0.39
CA SER A 124 11.67 3.84 -1.83
C SER A 124 12.94 3.10 -2.24
N GLY A 125 12.78 1.96 -2.95
CA GLY A 125 13.91 1.19 -3.42
C GLY A 125 14.71 1.88 -4.52
N ASN A 126 14.05 2.66 -5.38
CA ASN A 126 14.66 3.44 -6.46
C ASN A 126 15.68 2.63 -7.28
N ARG A 127 15.30 1.39 -7.62
CA ARG A 127 16.18 0.41 -8.26
C ARG A 127 15.40 -0.60 -9.11
N LEU A 128 16.13 -1.38 -9.89
CA LEU A 128 15.66 -2.64 -10.46
C LEU A 128 16.29 -3.80 -9.71
N THR A 129 15.47 -4.75 -9.30
CA THR A 129 15.91 -6.00 -8.69
C THR A 129 15.76 -7.14 -9.69
N LEU A 130 16.80 -7.97 -9.80
CA LEU A 130 16.79 -9.21 -10.56
C LEU A 130 16.45 -10.36 -9.61
N LEU A 131 15.41 -11.09 -9.96
CA LEU A 131 15.13 -12.42 -9.43
C LEU A 131 15.62 -13.42 -10.46
N ARG A 132 16.56 -14.28 -10.06
CA ARG A 132 17.14 -15.28 -10.96
C ARG A 132 16.72 -16.68 -10.57
N ASP A 133 16.29 -17.41 -11.61
CA ASP A 133 15.96 -18.83 -11.58
C ASP A 133 17.12 -19.57 -12.25
N ALA A 134 17.95 -20.21 -11.44
CA ALA A 134 19.21 -20.78 -11.92
C ALA A 134 19.03 -22.12 -12.65
N ASP A 135 17.98 -22.86 -12.34
CA ASP A 135 17.74 -24.22 -12.86
C ASP A 135 16.47 -24.36 -13.72
N GLY A 136 15.69 -23.29 -13.84
CA GLY A 136 14.49 -23.20 -14.68
C GLY A 136 13.28 -23.90 -14.06
N ASP A 137 13.26 -24.13 -12.75
CA ASP A 137 12.18 -24.81 -12.05
C ASP A 137 11.02 -23.87 -11.61
N GLY A 138 11.18 -22.55 -11.82
CA GLY A 138 10.23 -21.51 -11.46
C GLY A 138 10.34 -21.03 -10.01
N ARG A 139 11.34 -21.52 -9.27
CA ARG A 139 11.79 -20.95 -7.99
C ARG A 139 12.96 -20.02 -8.28
N TYR A 140 13.06 -18.95 -7.50
CA TYR A 140 14.07 -17.93 -7.71
C TYR A 140 15.02 -17.97 -6.52
N GLU A 141 16.25 -18.44 -6.77
CA GLU A 141 17.27 -18.65 -5.74
C GLU A 141 18.00 -17.36 -5.37
N GLU A 142 18.07 -16.43 -6.33
CA GLU A 142 18.85 -15.21 -6.21
C GLU A 142 17.97 -13.97 -6.33
N GLN A 143 18.12 -13.05 -5.39
CA GLN A 143 17.53 -11.71 -5.41
C GLN A 143 18.66 -10.68 -5.30
N THR A 144 18.95 -9.97 -6.39
CA THR A 144 20.09 -9.02 -6.46
C THR A 144 19.67 -7.69 -7.06
N THR A 145 20.43 -6.62 -6.76
CA THR A 145 20.22 -5.33 -7.42
C THR A 145 20.81 -5.37 -8.82
N PHE A 146 19.97 -5.18 -9.84
CA PHE A 146 20.39 -5.11 -11.23
C PHE A 146 20.87 -3.71 -11.63
N ALA A 147 20.15 -2.68 -11.20
CA ALA A 147 20.49 -1.29 -11.43
C ALA A 147 19.95 -0.44 -10.27
N ASP A 148 20.72 0.54 -9.79
CA ASP A 148 20.37 1.42 -8.68
C ASP A 148 20.33 2.89 -9.12
N ASP A 149 20.13 3.79 -8.14
CA ASP A 149 20.05 5.25 -8.31
C ASP A 149 19.01 5.70 -9.35
N LEU A 150 17.88 4.98 -9.43
CA LEU A 150 16.79 5.29 -10.34
C LEU A 150 15.75 6.18 -9.67
N ASN A 151 15.16 7.10 -10.41
CA ASN A 151 14.09 7.93 -9.88
C ASN A 151 12.72 7.28 -10.12
N ALA A 152 12.22 6.54 -9.12
CA ALA A 152 10.90 5.93 -9.12
C ALA A 152 10.59 5.16 -10.42
N PRO A 153 11.40 4.14 -10.78
CA PRO A 153 11.29 3.46 -12.06
C PRO A 153 9.89 2.89 -12.30
N TYR A 154 9.43 2.99 -13.54
CA TYR A 154 8.15 2.48 -14.02
C TYR A 154 8.23 2.28 -15.54
N GLY A 155 7.51 1.31 -16.10
CA GLY A 155 7.51 1.07 -17.54
C GLY A 155 8.77 0.33 -17.99
N LEU A 156 8.89 -0.95 -17.65
CA LEU A 156 9.95 -1.82 -18.17
C LEU A 156 9.55 -2.41 -19.52
N ALA A 157 10.48 -2.41 -20.47
CA ALA A 157 10.33 -3.08 -21.76
C ALA A 157 11.66 -3.72 -22.15
N LEU A 158 11.59 -4.97 -22.62
CA LEU A 158 12.73 -5.63 -23.24
C LEU A 158 12.78 -5.22 -24.71
N VAL A 159 13.89 -4.64 -25.15
CA VAL A 159 14.14 -4.33 -26.56
C VAL A 159 15.21 -5.28 -27.07
N ASP A 160 14.81 -6.17 -27.96
CA ASP A 160 15.74 -7.10 -28.60
C ASP A 160 16.40 -6.39 -29.78
N ASN A 161 17.71 -6.13 -29.69
CA ASN A 161 18.45 -5.53 -30.78
C ASN A 161 18.83 -6.64 -31.76
N ALA A 162 17.84 -7.13 -32.50
CA ALA A 162 18.06 -8.09 -33.58
C ALA A 162 19.11 -7.51 -34.53
N HIS A 163 20.32 -8.08 -34.48
CA HIS A 163 21.32 -7.86 -35.50
C HIS A 163 20.68 -8.26 -36.83
N HIS A 164 20.33 -7.27 -37.65
CA HIS A 164 20.03 -7.51 -39.05
C HIS A 164 21.32 -8.03 -39.70
N PRO A 165 21.37 -9.27 -40.23
CA PRO A 165 22.50 -9.68 -41.05
C PRO A 165 22.49 -8.80 -42.31
N GLN A 166 23.43 -7.87 -42.39
CA GLN A 166 23.78 -7.24 -43.65
C GLN A 166 24.50 -8.30 -44.48
N ASN A 167 23.86 -8.71 -45.57
CA ASN A 167 24.43 -9.59 -46.59
C ASN A 167 25.18 -8.75 -47.61
#